data_AF-A0AAE9W790-F1
#
_entry.id   AF-A0AAE9W790-F1
#
_cell.length_a   1.000
_cell.length_b   1.000
_cell.length_c   1.000
_cell.angle_alpha   90.00
_cell.angle_beta   90.00
_cell.angle_gamma   90.00
#
_symmetry.space_group_name_H-M   'P 1'
#
loop_
_entity.id
_entity.type
_entity.pdbx_description
1 polymer ?
#
loop_
_entity_poly.entity_id
_entity_poly.type
_entity_poly.pdbx_seq_one_letter_code
_entity_poly.pdbx_strand_id
1 'polypeptide(L)'
;MSQMSATSVHYPDPVAGLDFPKQLELKYLQVVFRHGERSPVKERLESAGIPKDWKLCNNARRFFAQVKGAKEWSVLGFERKTEAPVDSSLAAPPKEEADSGVCINGELTDIGRITTRNLGEYLRERYINKLGFLPDRIQNANGIYMRATPMTRALESLEHVFAGLYPDEKRQGVVPTIYTRNWSHENLLPNENNCPRLVQLYEEFAERAAKIYDPLLAGRASEMMSQFMNGQSVRVVSSHPRLSGLLDTINAAIGNRLELHPNLVDEQWLRDSAQAVSEEWFGGYKVSNLMRQLGAGSLLNDLFMRMENQVKADKSGAPSDRLALYGAHDVTLAAILASLDAFDYQWPPFTSHLELELFKDTSDEASPKAIAGKPESPLKPSKQDTPSKDNGISNYPSDELSDWYVRITYNSNHVVMGACRGQGYRGNETICPLSIFKDAVRALKPEDYHSMCKPVKK
;
A
#
# COMPACT_ATOMS: atom_id res chain seq x y z
N MET A 1 -7.20 23.55 -4.71
CA MET A 1 -8.22 22.56 -5.08
C MET A 1 -7.95 21.31 -4.27
N SER A 2 -8.82 21.01 -3.32
CA SER A 2 -8.73 19.80 -2.50
C SER A 2 -8.92 18.60 -3.43
N GLN A 3 -7.84 17.88 -3.77
CA GLN A 3 -7.99 16.58 -4.43
C GLN A 3 -8.81 15.72 -3.48
N MET A 4 -10.07 15.45 -3.84
CA MET A 4 -10.85 14.45 -3.15
C MET A 4 -10.07 13.14 -3.26
N SER A 5 -9.84 12.47 -2.14
CA SER A 5 -8.99 11.27 -1.96
C SER A 5 -9.40 10.03 -2.80
N ALA A 6 -10.39 10.18 -3.69
CA ALA A 6 -10.92 9.14 -4.56
C ALA A 6 -10.47 9.23 -6.04
N THR A 7 -9.83 10.31 -6.48
CA THR A 7 -9.29 10.39 -7.85
C THR A 7 -7.92 9.72 -7.94
N SER A 8 -7.63 9.07 -9.07
CA SER A 8 -6.35 8.41 -9.35
C SER A 8 -5.17 9.34 -9.07
N VAL A 9 -4.05 8.79 -8.61
CA VAL A 9 -2.81 9.57 -8.45
C VAL A 9 -2.42 10.20 -9.78
N HIS A 10 -2.23 11.51 -9.76
CA HIS A 10 -1.69 12.25 -10.89
C HIS A 10 -0.17 12.17 -10.86
N TYR A 11 0.43 11.65 -11.94
CA TYR A 11 1.88 11.63 -12.10
C TYR A 11 2.33 12.96 -12.70
N PRO A 12 3.15 13.75 -11.99
CA PRO A 12 3.54 15.08 -12.45
C PRO A 12 4.41 15.02 -13.71
N ASP A 13 4.20 15.96 -14.62
CA ASP A 13 5.07 16.26 -15.77
C ASP A 13 5.63 17.69 -15.63
N PRO A 14 6.97 17.88 -15.53
CA PRO A 14 8.01 16.86 -15.57
C PRO A 14 8.00 15.97 -14.32
N VAL A 15 8.38 14.69 -14.51
CA VAL A 15 8.60 13.73 -13.41
C VAL A 15 9.44 14.37 -12.30
N ALA A 16 8.81 14.59 -11.14
CA ALA A 16 9.41 15.25 -9.97
C ALA A 16 10.51 14.39 -9.31
N GLY A 17 11.29 14.91 -8.36
CA GLY A 17 12.14 14.11 -7.45
C GLY A 17 13.41 13.48 -8.05
N LEU A 18 13.89 13.97 -9.18
CA LEU A 18 15.16 13.54 -9.83
C LEU A 18 16.38 14.36 -9.39
N ASP A 19 16.20 15.23 -8.41
CA ASP A 19 17.21 16.08 -7.80
C ASP A 19 18.03 15.30 -6.77
N PHE A 20 18.75 14.29 -7.24
CA PHE A 20 19.70 13.57 -6.39
C PHE A 20 20.94 14.43 -6.15
N PRO A 21 21.42 14.57 -4.89
CA PRO A 21 22.76 15.06 -4.64
C PRO A 21 23.77 14.25 -5.45
N LYS A 22 24.68 14.91 -6.16
CA LYS A 22 25.64 14.25 -7.08
C LYS A 22 26.50 13.16 -6.40
N GLN A 23 26.68 13.27 -5.09
CA GLN A 23 27.47 12.36 -4.26
C GLN A 23 26.71 11.07 -3.90
N LEU A 24 25.38 11.04 -4.06
CA LEU A 24 24.56 9.89 -3.73
C LEU A 24 24.29 9.04 -4.96
N GLU A 25 24.77 7.81 -4.93
CA GLU A 25 24.49 6.80 -5.94
C GLU A 25 23.28 5.96 -5.53
N LEU A 26 22.25 5.88 -6.37
CA LEU A 26 21.10 5.01 -6.15
C LEU A 26 21.52 3.53 -6.31
N LYS A 27 21.30 2.73 -5.28
CA LYS A 27 21.68 1.31 -5.23
C LYS A 27 20.49 0.36 -5.29
N TYR A 28 19.35 0.75 -4.75
CA TYR A 28 18.18 -0.13 -4.67
C TYR A 28 16.86 0.65 -4.61
N LEU A 29 15.81 0.08 -5.21
CA LEU A 29 14.46 0.64 -5.22
C LEU A 29 13.45 -0.39 -4.73
N GLN A 30 12.61 0.00 -3.77
CA GLN A 30 11.41 -0.75 -3.39
C GLN A 30 10.17 0.12 -3.65
N VAL A 31 9.17 -0.41 -4.34
CA VAL A 31 7.91 0.29 -4.62
C VAL A 31 6.75 -0.47 -3.98
N VAL A 32 6.06 0.14 -3.03
CA VAL A 32 4.86 -0.41 -2.39
C VAL A 32 3.66 0.38 -2.86
N PHE A 33 2.67 -0.26 -3.50
CA PHE A 33 1.53 0.44 -4.07
C PHE A 33 0.20 -0.18 -3.69
N ARG A 34 -0.79 0.68 -3.51
CA ARG A 34 -2.20 0.30 -3.44
C ARG A 34 -2.64 -0.18 -4.82
N HIS A 35 -3.50 -1.18 -4.84
CA HIS A 35 -4.20 -1.57 -6.06
C HIS A 35 -4.93 -0.39 -6.75
N GLY A 36 -5.25 -0.55 -8.03
CA GLY A 36 -6.02 0.44 -8.79
C GLY A 36 -7.51 0.48 -8.42
N GLU A 37 -8.27 1.26 -9.18
CA GLU A 37 -9.72 1.41 -9.04
C GLU A 37 -10.43 0.05 -9.13
N ARG A 38 -11.40 -0.14 -8.24
CA ARG A 38 -12.16 -1.38 -8.13
C ARG A 38 -13.65 -1.11 -7.96
N SER A 39 -14.47 -2.13 -8.16
CA SER A 39 -15.84 -2.16 -7.66
C SER A 39 -15.85 -2.08 -6.11
N PRO A 40 -16.96 -1.66 -5.49
CA PRO A 40 -17.09 -1.65 -4.04
C PRO A 40 -17.00 -3.07 -3.47
N VAL A 41 -16.63 -3.21 -2.20
CA VAL A 41 -16.54 -4.56 -1.58
C VAL A 41 -17.91 -5.12 -1.20
N LYS A 42 -18.96 -4.29 -1.19
CA LYS A 42 -20.37 -4.68 -1.03
C LYS A 42 -21.27 -3.72 -1.79
N GLU A 43 -22.41 -4.22 -2.26
CA GLU A 43 -23.49 -3.43 -2.86
C GLU A 43 -24.16 -2.53 -1.81
N ARG A 44 -24.26 -1.23 -2.11
CA ARG A 44 -24.88 -0.20 -1.25
C ARG A 44 -25.37 0.96 -2.14
N LEU A 45 -26.22 1.83 -1.57
CA LEU A 45 -26.61 3.12 -2.17
C LEU A 45 -27.34 3.03 -3.53
N GLU A 46 -28.08 1.95 -3.75
CA GLU A 46 -28.95 1.80 -4.95
C GLU A 46 -29.98 2.92 -5.06
N SER A 47 -30.56 3.33 -3.93
CA SER A 47 -31.51 4.45 -3.83
C SER A 47 -30.88 5.80 -4.22
N ALA A 48 -29.55 5.88 -4.27
CA ALA A 48 -28.80 7.05 -4.72
C ALA A 48 -28.37 6.97 -6.19
N GLY A 49 -28.81 5.93 -6.91
CA GLY A 49 -28.48 5.71 -8.32
C GLY A 49 -27.18 4.92 -8.57
N ILE A 50 -26.54 4.39 -7.54
CA ILE A 50 -25.35 3.52 -7.73
C ILE A 50 -25.81 2.16 -8.26
N PRO A 51 -25.26 1.68 -9.39
CA PRO A 51 -25.70 0.41 -9.97
C PRO A 51 -25.27 -0.78 -9.11
N LYS A 52 -26.09 -1.85 -9.11
CA LYS A 52 -25.70 -3.16 -8.58
C LYS A 52 -24.61 -3.80 -9.43
N ASP A 53 -24.84 -3.83 -10.74
CA ASP A 53 -23.93 -4.46 -11.69
C ASP A 53 -22.97 -3.43 -12.26
N TRP A 54 -21.71 -3.54 -11.85
CA TRP A 54 -20.63 -2.66 -12.32
C TRP A 54 -20.06 -3.19 -13.62
N LYS A 55 -20.57 -2.73 -14.76
CA LYS A 55 -20.13 -3.13 -16.11
C LYS A 55 -18.80 -2.47 -16.51
N LEU A 56 -17.76 -2.67 -15.69
CA LEU A 56 -16.45 -2.01 -15.80
C LEU A 56 -15.28 -2.99 -15.79
N CYS A 57 -15.56 -4.29 -15.98
CA CYS A 57 -14.57 -5.36 -15.93
C CYS A 57 -14.56 -6.16 -17.23
N ASN A 58 -14.49 -5.46 -18.37
CA ASN A 58 -14.49 -6.07 -19.70
C ASN A 58 -13.19 -6.84 -19.96
N ASN A 59 -12.04 -6.30 -19.54
CA ASN A 59 -10.75 -6.98 -19.72
C ASN A 59 -10.59 -8.17 -18.76
N ALA A 60 -11.29 -8.15 -17.62
CA ALA A 60 -11.34 -9.26 -16.67
C ALA A 60 -12.09 -10.49 -17.24
N ARG A 61 -12.90 -10.32 -18.28
CA ARG A 61 -13.69 -11.41 -18.89
C ARG A 61 -12.81 -12.54 -19.39
N ARG A 62 -11.57 -12.24 -19.79
CA ARG A 62 -10.62 -13.22 -20.31
C ARG A 62 -9.54 -13.45 -19.27
N PHE A 63 -9.70 -14.51 -18.50
CA PHE A 63 -8.68 -14.91 -17.55
C PHE A 63 -7.77 -15.94 -18.21
N PHE A 64 -6.47 -15.78 -17.99
CA PHE A 64 -5.45 -16.66 -18.52
C PHE A 64 -4.71 -17.33 -17.37
N ALA A 65 -4.92 -18.63 -17.20
CA ALA A 65 -4.19 -19.41 -16.22
C ALA A 65 -3.04 -20.16 -16.91
N GLN A 66 -1.84 -20.13 -16.34
CA GLN A 66 -0.72 -20.93 -16.82
C GLN A 66 -0.82 -22.35 -16.26
N VAL A 67 -0.81 -23.35 -17.14
CA VAL A 67 -0.86 -24.76 -16.72
C VAL A 67 0.54 -25.33 -16.63
N LYS A 68 0.95 -25.66 -15.41
CA LYS A 68 2.18 -26.41 -15.15
C LYS A 68 1.90 -27.91 -15.32
N GLY A 69 2.52 -28.55 -16.31
CA GLY A 69 2.41 -30.00 -16.54
C GLY A 69 2.04 -30.42 -17.96
N ALA A 70 1.59 -29.50 -18.81
CA ALA A 70 1.74 -29.69 -20.24
C ALA A 70 3.24 -29.67 -20.56
N LYS A 71 3.70 -30.48 -21.51
CA LYS A 71 5.13 -30.55 -21.93
C LYS A 71 5.68 -29.18 -22.38
N GLU A 72 4.80 -28.20 -22.59
CA GLU A 72 5.08 -26.79 -22.83
C GLU A 72 4.17 -25.91 -21.95
N TRP A 73 4.63 -24.71 -21.60
CA TRP A 73 3.84 -23.72 -20.88
C TRP A 73 2.66 -23.25 -21.74
N SER A 74 1.49 -23.87 -21.61
CA SER A 74 0.28 -23.45 -22.33
C SER A 74 -0.63 -22.57 -21.48
N VAL A 75 -1.29 -21.63 -22.15
CA VAL A 75 -2.25 -20.70 -21.55
C VAL A 75 -3.65 -21.29 -21.67
N LEU A 76 -4.32 -21.56 -20.54
CA LEU A 76 -5.75 -21.83 -20.52
C LEU A 76 -6.51 -20.51 -20.45
N GLY A 77 -7.24 -20.19 -21.52
CA GLY A 77 -8.19 -19.09 -21.52
C GLY A 77 -9.58 -19.58 -21.10
N PHE A 78 -10.25 -18.84 -20.23
CA PHE A 78 -11.69 -18.98 -20.02
C PHE A 78 -12.39 -17.62 -20.05
N GLU A 79 -13.67 -17.63 -20.44
CA GLU A 79 -14.53 -16.45 -20.44
C GLU A 79 -15.45 -16.48 -19.22
N ARG A 80 -15.46 -15.42 -18.40
CA ARG A 80 -16.39 -15.29 -17.27
C ARG A 80 -17.65 -14.53 -17.68
N LYS A 81 -18.82 -15.12 -17.39
CA LYS A 81 -20.16 -14.50 -17.55
C LYS A 81 -20.97 -14.67 -16.26
N THR A 82 -21.84 -13.70 -15.98
CA THR A 82 -22.74 -13.75 -14.84
C THR A 82 -24.05 -14.38 -15.27
N GLU A 83 -24.52 -15.38 -14.53
CA GLU A 83 -25.86 -15.95 -14.73
C GLU A 83 -26.86 -15.20 -13.85
N ALA A 84 -27.99 -14.79 -14.43
CA ALA A 84 -29.12 -14.24 -13.69
C ALA A 84 -30.21 -15.31 -13.58
N PRO A 85 -30.72 -15.63 -12.38
CA PRO A 85 -31.82 -16.57 -12.25
C PRO A 85 -33.06 -15.98 -12.93
N VAL A 86 -33.54 -16.64 -13.99
CA VAL A 86 -34.84 -16.34 -14.60
C VAL A 86 -35.84 -17.35 -14.04
N ASP A 87 -36.91 -16.88 -13.39
CA ASP A 87 -37.92 -17.71 -12.71
C ASP A 87 -38.53 -18.84 -13.59
N SER A 88 -38.35 -18.76 -14.92
CA SER A 88 -38.90 -19.72 -15.88
C SER A 88 -37.89 -20.72 -16.47
N SER A 89 -36.57 -20.54 -16.32
CA SER A 89 -35.57 -21.53 -16.78
C SER A 89 -34.15 -21.28 -16.26
N LEU A 90 -33.45 -22.36 -15.92
CA LEU A 90 -31.99 -22.40 -15.68
C LEU A 90 -31.23 -22.42 -17.03
N ALA A 91 -31.58 -21.51 -17.94
CA ALA A 91 -30.89 -21.38 -19.22
C ALA A 91 -29.75 -20.37 -19.08
N ALA A 92 -28.58 -20.70 -19.65
CA ALA A 92 -27.49 -19.75 -19.76
C ALA A 92 -28.01 -18.45 -20.42
N PRO A 93 -27.66 -17.27 -19.89
CA PRO A 93 -28.15 -16.01 -20.43
C PRO A 93 -27.81 -15.90 -21.92
N PRO A 94 -28.70 -15.29 -22.74
CA PRO A 94 -28.43 -15.05 -24.15
C PRO A 94 -27.08 -14.32 -24.30
N LYS A 95 -26.41 -14.49 -25.45
CA LYS A 95 -25.10 -13.87 -25.74
C LYS A 95 -25.13 -12.37 -25.39
N GLU A 96 -24.60 -12.02 -24.22
CA GLU A 96 -24.41 -10.64 -23.83
C GLU A 96 -23.37 -9.97 -24.75
N GLU A 97 -23.54 -8.66 -24.99
CA GLU A 97 -22.60 -7.87 -25.79
C GLU A 97 -21.19 -7.91 -25.20
N ALA A 98 -20.16 -7.78 -26.04
CA ALA A 98 -18.76 -7.90 -25.64
C ALA A 98 -18.31 -6.92 -24.53
N ASP A 99 -18.98 -5.76 -24.40
CA ASP A 99 -18.67 -4.67 -23.44
C ASP A 99 -19.56 -4.66 -22.18
N SER A 100 -20.05 -5.81 -21.74
CA SER A 100 -20.92 -5.95 -20.56
C SER A 100 -20.29 -6.67 -19.36
N GLY A 101 -18.95 -6.65 -19.25
CA GLY A 101 -18.21 -7.32 -18.19
C GLY A 101 -18.57 -6.80 -16.80
N VAL A 102 -19.39 -7.57 -16.08
CA VAL A 102 -19.79 -7.27 -14.70
C VAL A 102 -18.65 -7.62 -13.75
N CYS A 103 -18.25 -6.64 -12.95
CA CYS A 103 -17.29 -6.81 -11.87
C CYS A 103 -17.93 -7.58 -10.71
N ILE A 104 -17.19 -8.52 -10.12
CA ILE A 104 -17.52 -9.03 -8.78
C ILE A 104 -17.13 -8.00 -7.71
N ASN A 105 -17.66 -8.15 -6.50
CA ASN A 105 -17.36 -7.24 -5.39
C ASN A 105 -15.85 -7.16 -5.08
N GLY A 106 -15.31 -5.95 -5.08
CA GLY A 106 -13.90 -5.68 -4.81
C GLY A 106 -12.92 -6.09 -5.92
N GLU A 107 -13.40 -6.29 -7.15
CA GLU A 107 -12.60 -6.62 -8.32
C GLU A 107 -12.00 -5.37 -8.98
N LEU A 108 -10.77 -5.51 -9.49
CA LEU A 108 -10.11 -4.45 -10.24
C LEU A 108 -10.88 -4.15 -11.54
N THR A 109 -11.18 -2.88 -11.75
CA THR A 109 -11.89 -2.38 -12.94
C THR A 109 -10.92 -2.11 -14.08
N ASP A 110 -11.42 -1.90 -15.28
CA ASP A 110 -10.60 -1.55 -16.44
C ASP A 110 -9.86 -0.22 -16.24
N ILE A 111 -10.47 0.73 -15.52
CA ILE A 111 -9.78 1.97 -15.10
C ILE A 111 -8.61 1.62 -14.17
N GLY A 112 -8.83 0.74 -13.19
CA GLY A 112 -7.78 0.27 -12.28
C GLY A 112 -6.60 -0.39 -12.98
N ARG A 113 -6.86 -1.16 -14.05
CA ARG A 113 -5.82 -1.74 -14.91
C ARG A 113 -5.00 -0.67 -15.62
N ILE A 114 -5.66 0.37 -16.13
CA ILE A 114 -5.01 1.49 -16.81
C ILE A 114 -4.16 2.30 -15.83
N THR A 115 -4.71 2.69 -14.67
CA THR A 115 -3.99 3.56 -13.74
C THR A 115 -2.76 2.87 -13.15
N THR A 116 -2.85 1.57 -12.85
CA THR A 116 -1.71 0.77 -12.40
C THR A 116 -0.68 0.56 -13.50
N ARG A 117 -1.09 0.41 -14.76
CA ARG A 117 -0.13 0.45 -15.88
C ARG A 117 0.58 1.80 -15.98
N ASN A 118 -0.14 2.91 -15.82
CA ASN A 118 0.43 4.25 -15.85
C ASN A 118 1.46 4.45 -14.71
N LEU A 119 1.27 3.83 -13.54
CA LEU A 119 2.30 3.80 -12.49
C LEU A 119 3.59 3.15 -13.00
N GLY A 120 3.47 2.01 -13.69
CA GLY A 120 4.61 1.34 -14.32
C GLY A 120 5.33 2.22 -15.34
N GLU A 121 4.58 2.91 -16.20
CA GLU A 121 5.11 3.83 -17.20
C GLU A 121 5.82 5.04 -16.56
N TYR A 122 5.25 5.58 -15.47
CA TYR A 122 5.89 6.62 -14.66
C TYR A 122 7.22 6.13 -14.04
N LEU A 123 7.24 4.91 -13.47
CA LEU A 123 8.47 4.31 -12.93
C LEU A 123 9.51 4.07 -14.03
N ARG A 124 9.09 3.69 -15.23
CA ARG A 124 9.97 3.55 -16.40
C ARG A 124 10.60 4.88 -16.77
N GLU A 125 9.80 5.92 -16.91
CA GLU A 125 10.31 7.26 -17.24
C GLU A 125 11.34 7.73 -16.22
N ARG A 126 11.03 7.54 -14.93
CA ARG A 126 11.90 7.93 -13.82
C ARG A 126 13.20 7.12 -13.75
N TYR A 127 13.10 5.81 -13.58
CA TYR A 127 14.23 4.96 -13.19
C TYR A 127 14.98 4.32 -14.36
N ILE A 128 14.37 4.27 -15.55
CA ILE A 128 15.02 3.79 -16.77
C ILE A 128 15.44 4.97 -17.64
N ASN A 129 14.48 5.78 -18.10
CA ASN A 129 14.76 6.76 -19.16
C ASN A 129 15.60 7.94 -18.65
N LYS A 130 15.25 8.50 -17.48
CA LYS A 130 15.93 9.67 -16.93
C LYS A 130 17.15 9.31 -16.09
N LEU A 131 17.06 8.30 -15.23
CA LEU A 131 18.17 7.93 -14.34
C LEU A 131 19.12 6.88 -14.89
N GLY A 132 18.69 6.05 -15.85
CA GLY A 132 19.49 4.91 -16.31
C GLY A 132 19.83 3.90 -15.22
N PHE A 133 19.11 3.90 -14.09
CA PHE A 133 19.38 3.03 -12.94
C PHE A 133 18.96 1.58 -13.24
N LEU A 134 17.77 1.42 -13.82
CA LEU A 134 17.24 0.14 -14.30
C LEU A 134 17.51 -0.01 -15.80
N PRO A 135 17.71 -1.26 -16.30
CA PRO A 135 17.96 -1.49 -17.72
C PRO A 135 16.71 -1.23 -18.56
N ASP A 136 16.89 -0.75 -19.80
CA ASP A 136 15.80 -0.51 -20.76
C ASP A 136 15.05 -1.80 -21.16
N ARG A 137 15.79 -2.91 -21.24
CA ARG A 137 15.34 -4.25 -21.64
C ARG A 137 15.81 -5.29 -20.63
N ILE A 138 15.00 -6.33 -20.43
CA ILE A 138 15.34 -7.48 -19.59
C ILE A 138 15.29 -8.77 -20.40
N GLN A 139 16.22 -9.69 -20.11
CA GLN A 139 16.28 -11.04 -20.70
C GLN A 139 15.83 -12.12 -19.72
N ASN A 140 15.78 -11.78 -18.43
CA ASN A 140 15.27 -12.61 -17.34
C ASN A 140 14.73 -11.68 -16.24
N ALA A 141 14.01 -12.23 -15.28
CA ALA A 141 13.52 -11.49 -14.11
C ALA A 141 14.54 -11.43 -12.95
N ASN A 142 15.81 -11.81 -13.18
CA ASN A 142 16.82 -11.73 -12.13
C ASN A 142 17.05 -10.27 -11.78
N GLY A 143 17.16 -9.99 -10.49
CA GLY A 143 17.33 -8.63 -10.00
C GLY A 143 16.02 -7.88 -9.74
N ILE A 144 14.86 -8.52 -10.00
CA ILE A 144 13.52 -7.98 -9.75
C ILE A 144 12.75 -8.92 -8.82
N TYR A 145 12.45 -8.44 -7.62
CA TYR A 145 11.57 -9.11 -6.68
C TYR A 145 10.14 -8.59 -6.80
N MET A 146 9.15 -9.47 -6.89
CA MET A 146 7.73 -9.06 -6.92
C MET A 146 6.94 -9.84 -5.88
N ARG A 147 6.14 -9.14 -5.08
CA ARG A 147 5.25 -9.77 -4.10
C ARG A 147 3.90 -9.07 -4.07
N ALA A 148 2.82 -9.83 -4.03
CA ALA A 148 1.50 -9.28 -3.79
C ALA A 148 0.83 -9.98 -2.60
N THR A 149 -0.14 -9.30 -1.99
CA THR A 149 -1.08 -9.96 -1.07
C THR A 149 -1.92 -10.99 -1.83
N PRO A 150 -2.54 -11.99 -1.16
CA PRO A 150 -3.38 -12.99 -1.84
C PRO A 150 -4.68 -12.43 -2.46
N MET A 151 -4.95 -11.13 -2.36
CA MET A 151 -6.13 -10.52 -2.98
C MET A 151 -5.90 -10.29 -4.47
N THR A 152 -6.75 -10.86 -5.33
CA THR A 152 -6.62 -10.81 -6.79
C THR A 152 -6.37 -9.42 -7.34
N ARG A 153 -7.10 -8.41 -6.87
CA ARG A 153 -6.92 -7.00 -7.29
C ARG A 153 -5.51 -6.46 -7.05
N ALA A 154 -4.83 -6.90 -5.99
CA ALA A 154 -3.46 -6.47 -5.67
C ALA A 154 -2.43 -7.21 -6.54
N LEU A 155 -2.67 -8.50 -6.79
CA LEU A 155 -1.87 -9.30 -7.73
C LEU A 155 -1.95 -8.73 -9.15
N GLU A 156 -3.17 -8.53 -9.66
CA GLU A 156 -3.41 -8.00 -11.00
C GLU A 156 -2.87 -6.58 -11.17
N SER A 157 -3.01 -5.72 -10.15
CA SER A 157 -2.39 -4.39 -10.15
C SER A 157 -0.86 -4.48 -10.32
N LEU A 158 -0.21 -5.43 -9.63
CA LEU A 158 1.25 -5.62 -9.75
C LEU A 158 1.64 -6.07 -11.16
N GLU A 159 0.85 -6.92 -11.80
CA GLU A 159 1.07 -7.33 -13.18
C GLU A 159 0.98 -6.13 -14.14
N HIS A 160 -0.01 -5.25 -13.96
CA HIS A 160 -0.13 -4.03 -14.75
C HIS A 160 1.00 -3.03 -14.51
N VAL A 161 1.43 -2.82 -13.25
CA VAL A 161 2.63 -2.01 -12.94
C VAL A 161 3.84 -2.58 -13.66
N PHE A 162 4.07 -3.89 -13.59
CA PHE A 162 5.21 -4.52 -14.25
C PHE A 162 5.13 -4.41 -15.78
N ALA A 163 3.95 -4.55 -16.37
CA ALA A 163 3.73 -4.41 -17.81
C ALA A 163 3.89 -2.96 -18.32
N GLY A 164 3.65 -1.95 -17.48
CA GLY A 164 3.98 -0.56 -17.78
C GLY A 164 5.47 -0.27 -17.65
N LEU A 165 6.12 -0.83 -16.62
CA LEU A 165 7.55 -0.66 -16.39
C LEU A 165 8.38 -1.34 -17.48
N TYR A 166 7.99 -2.56 -17.86
CA TYR A 166 8.61 -3.39 -18.88
C TYR A 166 7.53 -3.90 -19.83
N PRO A 167 7.19 -3.18 -20.91
CA PRO A 167 6.24 -3.66 -21.90
C PRO A 167 6.79 -4.88 -22.67
N ASP A 168 5.94 -5.62 -23.37
CA ASP A 168 6.27 -6.91 -23.97
C ASP A 168 7.47 -6.85 -24.91
N GLU A 169 7.59 -5.76 -25.68
CA GLU A 169 8.71 -5.54 -26.60
C GLU A 169 10.04 -5.39 -25.86
N LYS A 170 10.02 -5.07 -24.57
CA LYS A 170 11.19 -4.87 -23.70
C LYS A 170 11.52 -6.09 -22.83
N ARG A 171 10.67 -7.13 -22.83
CA ARG A 171 10.81 -8.32 -21.98
C ARG A 171 11.22 -9.61 -22.69
N GLN A 172 11.21 -9.68 -24.03
CA GLN A 172 11.58 -10.89 -24.78
C GLN A 172 10.90 -12.18 -24.27
N GLY A 173 9.63 -12.10 -23.85
CA GLY A 173 8.89 -13.25 -23.31
C GLY A 173 9.15 -13.57 -21.84
N VAL A 174 9.88 -12.72 -21.10
CA VAL A 174 10.07 -12.88 -19.65
C VAL A 174 8.74 -12.79 -18.91
N VAL A 175 8.41 -13.89 -18.24
CA VAL A 175 7.28 -13.99 -17.31
C VAL A 175 7.78 -13.71 -15.89
N PRO A 176 7.24 -12.70 -15.19
CA PRO A 176 7.62 -12.38 -13.83
C PRO A 176 7.22 -13.49 -12.84
N THR A 177 8.05 -13.76 -11.84
CA THR A 177 7.64 -14.58 -10.69
C THR A 177 7.10 -13.65 -9.60
N ILE A 178 5.84 -13.84 -9.22
CA ILE A 178 5.19 -13.06 -8.15
C ILE A 178 5.03 -13.96 -6.92
N TYR A 179 5.64 -13.55 -5.82
CA TYR A 179 5.52 -14.25 -4.55
C TYR A 179 4.24 -13.82 -3.82
N THR A 180 3.61 -14.76 -3.14
CA THR A 180 2.50 -14.51 -2.21
C THR A 180 2.82 -15.21 -0.89
N ARG A 181 2.24 -14.73 0.22
CA ARG A 181 2.26 -15.47 1.49
C ARG A 181 0.87 -15.98 1.81
N ASN A 182 0.81 -17.09 2.53
CA ASN A 182 -0.45 -17.53 3.12
C ASN A 182 -0.98 -16.45 4.08
N TRP A 183 -2.30 -16.36 4.21
CA TRP A 183 -2.96 -15.40 5.10
C TRP A 183 -2.38 -15.39 6.51
N SER A 184 -2.04 -16.56 7.07
CA SER A 184 -1.45 -16.69 8.42
C SER A 184 -0.12 -15.98 8.62
N HIS A 185 0.62 -15.72 7.54
CA HIS A 185 1.95 -15.09 7.56
C HIS A 185 2.00 -13.79 6.74
N GLU A 186 0.84 -13.31 6.30
CA GLU A 186 0.77 -12.08 5.51
C GLU A 186 1.07 -10.87 6.39
N ASN A 187 1.96 -10.01 5.91
CA ASN A 187 2.39 -8.79 6.59
C ASN A 187 2.44 -7.59 5.63
N LEU A 188 2.08 -7.73 4.35
CA LEU A 188 1.84 -6.61 3.43
C LEU A 188 0.54 -5.85 3.73
N LEU A 189 -0.13 -6.17 4.84
CA LEU A 189 -1.25 -5.42 5.40
C LEU A 189 -1.32 -5.71 6.91
N PRO A 190 -1.93 -4.81 7.72
CA PRO A 190 -2.22 -5.08 9.12
C PRO A 190 -3.12 -6.32 9.25
N ASN A 191 -2.57 -7.44 9.73
CA ASN A 191 -3.21 -8.76 9.58
C ASN A 191 -4.22 -9.05 10.69
N GLU A 192 -5.39 -8.42 10.58
CA GLU A 192 -6.54 -8.58 11.50
C GLU A 192 -6.98 -10.06 11.62
N ASN A 193 -6.92 -10.82 10.52
CA ASN A 193 -7.31 -12.24 10.49
C ASN A 193 -6.48 -13.12 11.43
N ASN A 194 -5.24 -12.72 11.74
CA ASN A 194 -4.33 -13.51 12.57
C ASN A 194 -3.86 -12.76 13.82
N CYS A 195 -4.41 -11.57 14.09
CA CYS A 195 -4.05 -10.78 15.24
C CYS A 195 -5.29 -10.26 15.99
N PRO A 196 -5.90 -11.07 16.88
CA PRO A 196 -7.06 -10.66 17.66
C PRO A 196 -6.83 -9.39 18.48
N ARG A 197 -5.61 -9.17 19.00
CA ARG A 197 -5.29 -7.91 19.71
C ARG A 197 -5.37 -6.70 18.81
N LEU A 198 -4.94 -6.81 17.54
CA LEU A 198 -5.04 -5.73 16.58
C LEU A 198 -6.50 -5.40 16.26
N VAL A 199 -7.37 -6.41 16.14
CA VAL A 199 -8.82 -6.21 15.99
C VAL A 199 -9.40 -5.44 17.17
N GLN A 200 -9.04 -5.78 18.40
CA GLN A 200 -9.48 -5.03 19.59
C GLN A 200 -9.02 -3.57 19.56
N LEU A 201 -7.78 -3.30 19.13
CA LEU A 201 -7.29 -1.93 18.98
C LEU A 201 -8.08 -1.16 17.92
N TYR A 202 -8.36 -1.77 16.76
CA TYR A 202 -9.21 -1.14 15.74
C TYR A 202 -10.61 -0.84 16.28
N GLU A 203 -11.23 -1.75 17.03
CA GLU A 203 -12.52 -1.49 17.70
C GLU A 203 -12.42 -0.32 18.69
N GLU A 204 -11.42 -0.30 19.57
CA GLU A 204 -11.19 0.76 20.56
C GLU A 204 -11.03 2.14 19.88
N PHE A 205 -10.29 2.21 18.77
CA PHE A 205 -10.08 3.46 18.03
C PHE A 205 -11.27 3.85 17.16
N ALA A 206 -12.02 2.89 16.63
CA ALA A 206 -13.28 3.15 15.93
C ALA A 206 -14.31 3.78 16.88
N GLU A 207 -14.45 3.26 18.10
CA GLU A 207 -15.31 3.84 19.14
C GLU A 207 -14.86 5.23 19.57
N ARG A 208 -13.54 5.47 19.65
CA ARG A 208 -12.99 6.80 19.91
C ARG A 208 -13.33 7.77 18.76
N ALA A 209 -13.21 7.34 17.51
CA ALA A 209 -13.58 8.15 16.36
C ALA A 209 -15.08 8.46 16.35
N ALA A 210 -15.95 7.49 16.63
CA ALA A 210 -17.40 7.70 16.74
C ALA A 210 -17.75 8.79 17.78
N LYS A 211 -17.16 8.74 18.98
CA LYS A 211 -17.38 9.77 20.02
C LYS A 211 -17.00 11.18 19.58
N ILE A 212 -15.97 11.31 18.74
CA ILE A 212 -15.48 12.60 18.25
C ILE A 212 -16.33 13.11 17.09
N TYR A 213 -16.62 12.25 16.11
CA TYR A 213 -17.18 12.67 14.83
C TYR A 213 -18.69 12.47 14.69
N ASP A 214 -19.33 11.57 15.45
CA ASP A 214 -20.80 11.43 15.37
C ASP A 214 -21.55 12.74 15.67
N PRO A 215 -21.16 13.56 16.67
CA PRO A 215 -21.77 14.88 16.89
C PRO A 215 -21.56 15.84 15.72
N LEU A 216 -20.41 15.77 15.05
CA LEU A 216 -20.07 16.62 13.90
C LEU A 216 -20.87 16.22 12.65
N LEU A 217 -21.13 14.92 12.48
CA LEU A 217 -21.89 14.37 11.36
C LEU A 217 -23.41 14.45 11.54
N ALA A 218 -23.91 14.67 12.77
CA ALA A 218 -25.33 14.63 13.10
C ALA A 218 -26.18 15.77 12.48
N GLY A 219 -25.57 16.81 11.91
CA GLY A 219 -26.26 17.93 11.28
C GLY A 219 -26.64 17.68 9.82
N ARG A 220 -26.44 18.70 8.98
CA ARG A 220 -26.75 18.70 7.53
C ARG A 220 -26.26 17.44 6.81
N ALA A 221 -25.06 16.95 7.15
CA ALA A 221 -24.49 15.72 6.61
C ALA A 221 -25.42 14.50 6.79
N SER A 222 -25.91 14.28 8.01
CA SER A 222 -26.84 13.19 8.31
C SER A 222 -28.19 13.37 7.63
N GLU A 223 -28.75 14.58 7.60
CA GLU A 223 -30.04 14.86 6.93
C GLU A 223 -29.97 14.61 5.42
N MET A 224 -28.87 15.03 4.81
CA MET A 224 -28.60 14.86 3.39
C MET A 224 -28.47 13.38 3.00
N MET A 225 -27.85 12.58 3.87
CA MET A 225 -27.59 11.16 3.63
C MET A 225 -28.73 10.24 4.06
N SER A 226 -29.60 10.67 4.97
CA SER A 226 -30.69 9.83 5.50
C SER A 226 -31.66 9.34 4.42
N GLN A 227 -31.85 10.11 3.34
CA GLN A 227 -32.66 9.68 2.19
C GLN A 227 -32.14 8.41 1.51
N PHE A 228 -30.83 8.14 1.59
CA PHE A 228 -30.20 6.95 1.03
C PHE A 228 -30.04 5.82 2.08
N MET A 229 -30.41 6.09 3.33
CA MET A 229 -30.25 5.21 4.48
C MET A 229 -31.57 4.90 5.18
N ASN A 230 -32.69 4.91 4.45
CA ASN A 230 -34.02 4.62 5.00
C ASN A 230 -34.38 5.50 6.22
N GLY A 231 -33.97 6.77 6.21
CA GLY A 231 -34.18 7.71 7.30
C GLY A 231 -33.18 7.62 8.46
N GLN A 232 -32.25 6.66 8.43
CA GLN A 232 -31.23 6.52 9.47
C GLN A 232 -30.15 7.62 9.36
N SER A 233 -29.72 8.14 10.51
CA SER A 233 -28.56 9.01 10.60
C SER A 233 -27.25 8.29 10.30
N VAL A 234 -26.35 8.96 9.60
CA VAL A 234 -24.96 8.51 9.45
C VAL A 234 -24.26 8.53 10.80
N ARG A 235 -23.53 7.45 11.10
CA ARG A 235 -22.64 7.32 12.25
C ARG A 235 -21.35 6.63 11.80
N VAL A 236 -20.25 6.87 12.50
CA VAL A 236 -18.97 6.23 12.17
C VAL A 236 -19.10 4.70 12.29
N VAL A 237 -19.57 4.22 13.45
CA VAL A 237 -19.59 2.78 13.78
C VAL A 237 -21.00 2.18 13.84
N SER A 238 -21.98 2.92 14.39
CA SER A 238 -23.29 2.37 14.74
C SER A 238 -24.33 2.40 13.61
N SER A 239 -24.04 3.08 12.50
CA SER A 239 -24.94 3.09 11.34
C SER A 239 -24.78 1.86 10.47
N HIS A 240 -25.84 1.53 9.72
CA HIS A 240 -25.87 0.38 8.83
C HIS A 240 -26.37 0.83 7.45
N PRO A 241 -25.48 1.04 6.46
CA PRO A 241 -24.02 0.82 6.50
C PRO A 241 -23.24 1.76 7.45
N ARG A 242 -22.07 1.31 7.90
CA ARG A 242 -21.08 2.17 8.58
C ARG A 242 -20.56 3.25 7.64
N LEU A 243 -20.09 4.37 8.18
CA LEU A 243 -19.54 5.46 7.37
C LEU A 243 -18.40 5.01 6.44
N SER A 244 -17.47 4.19 6.92
CA SER A 244 -16.40 3.60 6.10
C SER A 244 -16.93 2.75 4.94
N GLY A 245 -18.06 2.06 5.13
CA GLY A 245 -18.74 1.31 4.07
C GLY A 245 -19.42 2.22 3.05
N LEU A 246 -19.94 3.38 3.45
CA LEU A 246 -20.48 4.38 2.53
C LEU A 246 -19.37 4.98 1.68
N LEU A 247 -18.26 5.37 2.31
CA LEU A 247 -17.11 5.93 1.60
C LEU A 247 -16.43 4.92 0.68
N ASP A 248 -16.38 3.63 1.01
CA ASP A 248 -15.91 2.59 0.06
C ASP A 248 -16.71 2.64 -1.25
N THR A 249 -18.03 2.67 -1.15
CA THR A 249 -18.91 2.70 -2.33
C THR A 249 -18.82 4.03 -3.09
N ILE A 250 -18.82 5.17 -2.39
CA ILE A 250 -18.72 6.49 -3.01
C ILE A 250 -17.35 6.67 -3.68
N ASN A 251 -16.25 6.31 -3.01
CA ASN A 251 -14.91 6.44 -3.57
C ASN A 251 -14.68 5.49 -4.74
N ALA A 252 -15.22 4.27 -4.69
CA ALA A 252 -15.21 3.37 -5.85
C ALA A 252 -15.92 4.02 -7.04
N ALA A 253 -17.05 4.69 -6.82
CA ALA A 253 -17.83 5.30 -7.89
C ALA A 253 -17.14 6.54 -8.47
N ILE A 254 -16.57 7.40 -7.62
CA ILE A 254 -15.75 8.54 -8.03
C ILE A 254 -14.54 8.07 -8.85
N GLY A 255 -13.77 7.10 -8.34
CA GLY A 255 -12.60 6.57 -9.04
C GLY A 255 -12.94 5.98 -10.41
N ASN A 256 -14.10 5.35 -10.52
CA ASN A 256 -14.61 4.78 -11.76
C ASN A 256 -15.41 5.75 -12.63
N ARG A 257 -15.45 7.04 -12.28
CA ARG A 257 -16.11 8.09 -13.06
C ARG A 257 -17.60 7.82 -13.30
N LEU A 258 -18.26 7.19 -12.34
CA LEU A 258 -19.71 7.03 -12.36
C LEU A 258 -20.38 8.37 -12.07
N GLU A 259 -21.52 8.62 -12.71
CA GLU A 259 -22.38 9.74 -12.36
C GLU A 259 -22.98 9.51 -10.97
N LEU A 260 -22.81 10.49 -10.09
CA LEU A 260 -23.23 10.41 -8.69
C LEU A 260 -24.23 11.51 -8.38
N HIS A 261 -25.19 11.18 -7.52
CA HIS A 261 -26.11 12.17 -6.97
C HIS A 261 -25.31 13.28 -6.26
N PRO A 262 -25.65 14.59 -6.44
CA PRO A 262 -24.88 15.72 -5.89
C PRO A 262 -24.58 15.60 -4.39
N ASN A 263 -25.53 15.10 -3.61
CA ASN A 263 -25.37 14.87 -2.18
C ASN A 263 -24.25 13.86 -1.82
N LEU A 264 -23.95 12.88 -2.68
CA LEU A 264 -22.85 11.95 -2.45
C LEU A 264 -21.47 12.58 -2.69
N VAL A 265 -21.43 13.67 -3.45
CA VAL A 265 -20.22 14.40 -3.83
C VAL A 265 -20.17 15.81 -3.24
N ASP A 266 -21.01 16.11 -2.24
CA ASP A 266 -20.92 17.35 -1.47
C ASP A 266 -19.54 17.41 -0.80
N GLU A 267 -18.80 18.49 -1.06
CA GLU A 267 -17.40 18.54 -0.67
C GLU A 267 -17.20 18.56 0.85
N GLN A 268 -18.11 19.21 1.59
CA GLN A 268 -18.00 19.30 3.04
C GLN A 268 -18.27 17.93 3.67
N TRP A 269 -19.32 17.26 3.19
CA TRP A 269 -19.63 15.89 3.57
C TRP A 269 -18.46 14.93 3.32
N LEU A 270 -17.86 14.97 2.13
CA LEU A 270 -16.73 14.10 1.80
C LEU A 270 -15.50 14.40 2.66
N ARG A 271 -15.20 15.68 2.91
CA ARG A 271 -14.09 16.07 3.79
C ARG A 271 -14.28 15.57 5.22
N ASP A 272 -15.44 15.87 5.82
CA ASP A 272 -15.72 15.51 7.22
C ASP A 272 -15.79 13.99 7.40
N SER A 273 -16.41 13.30 6.45
CA SER A 273 -16.50 11.85 6.45
C SER A 273 -15.15 11.18 6.27
N ALA A 274 -14.32 11.67 5.32
CA ALA A 274 -12.99 11.15 5.11
C ALA A 274 -12.11 11.34 6.34
N GLN A 275 -12.22 12.49 7.01
CA GLN A 275 -11.50 12.73 8.27
C GLN A 275 -11.95 11.78 9.39
N ALA A 276 -13.26 11.55 9.52
CA ALA A 276 -13.80 10.62 10.51
C ALA A 276 -13.33 9.18 10.27
N VAL A 277 -13.37 8.71 9.02
CA VAL A 277 -12.91 7.37 8.63
C VAL A 277 -11.39 7.22 8.73
N SER A 278 -10.62 8.27 8.39
CA SER A 278 -9.17 8.28 8.61
C SER A 278 -8.83 8.19 10.11
N GLU A 279 -9.59 8.85 10.99
CA GLU A 279 -9.38 8.70 12.44
C GLU A 279 -9.82 7.31 12.95
N GLU A 280 -10.92 6.76 12.44
CA GLU A 280 -11.40 5.39 12.73
C GLU A 280 -10.30 4.35 12.45
N TRP A 281 -9.69 4.41 11.27
CA TRP A 281 -8.72 3.40 10.82
C TRP A 281 -7.28 3.70 11.25
N PHE A 282 -6.87 4.97 11.26
CA PHE A 282 -5.46 5.33 11.39
C PHE A 282 -5.16 6.17 12.64
N GLY A 283 -6.18 6.68 13.34
CA GLY A 283 -5.99 7.51 14.53
C GLY A 283 -5.20 6.82 15.64
N GLY A 284 -5.32 5.51 15.77
CA GLY A 284 -4.59 4.74 16.78
C GLY A 284 -3.08 4.67 16.55
N TYR A 285 -2.62 4.76 15.31
CA TYR A 285 -1.19 4.84 15.00
C TYR A 285 -0.56 6.14 15.54
N LYS A 286 -1.32 7.23 15.77
CA LYS A 286 -0.80 8.46 16.38
C LYS A 286 -0.33 8.25 17.82
N VAL A 287 -0.98 7.37 18.56
CA VAL A 287 -0.89 7.32 20.03
C VAL A 287 -0.49 5.95 20.59
N SER A 288 -0.62 4.88 19.81
CA SER A 288 -0.36 3.51 20.26
C SER A 288 0.86 2.92 19.57
N ASN A 289 1.97 2.81 20.30
CA ASN A 289 3.15 2.09 19.82
C ASN A 289 2.81 0.62 19.51
N LEU A 290 1.94 -0.01 20.30
CA LEU A 290 1.49 -1.38 20.07
C LEU A 290 0.77 -1.51 18.72
N MET A 291 -0.05 -0.53 18.33
CA MET A 291 -0.73 -0.55 17.02
C MET A 291 0.27 -0.41 15.86
N ARG A 292 1.31 0.44 16.01
CA ARG A 292 2.40 0.53 15.03
C ARG A 292 3.16 -0.79 14.90
N GLN A 293 3.50 -1.41 16.04
CA GLN A 293 4.21 -2.68 16.08
C GLN A 293 3.41 -3.80 15.39
N LEU A 294 2.15 -3.99 15.78
CA LEU A 294 1.29 -5.04 15.23
C LEU A 294 0.83 -4.74 13.79
N GLY A 295 0.68 -3.46 13.44
CA GLY A 295 0.12 -3.06 12.16
C GLY A 295 1.13 -2.94 11.01
N ALA A 296 2.34 -2.45 11.29
CA ALA A 296 3.37 -2.19 10.26
C ALA A 296 4.77 -2.69 10.62
N GLY A 297 5.05 -2.97 11.89
CA GLY A 297 6.40 -3.30 12.37
C GLY A 297 7.07 -4.44 11.62
N SER A 298 6.36 -5.55 11.40
CA SER A 298 6.89 -6.70 10.65
C SER A 298 7.15 -6.36 9.17
N LEU A 299 6.34 -5.49 8.55
CA LEU A 299 6.55 -5.08 7.15
C LEU A 299 7.74 -4.15 7.02
N LEU A 300 7.82 -3.13 7.87
CA LEU A 300 8.95 -2.20 7.93
C LEU A 300 10.26 -2.95 8.13
N ASN A 301 10.27 -3.98 8.98
CA ASN A 301 11.43 -4.85 9.15
C ASN A 301 11.79 -5.59 7.85
N ASP A 302 10.81 -6.18 7.14
CA ASP A 302 11.08 -6.84 5.85
C ASP A 302 11.66 -5.86 4.80
N LEU A 303 11.14 -4.63 4.73
CA LEU A 303 11.64 -3.58 3.83
C LEU A 303 13.07 -3.17 4.19
N PHE A 304 13.38 -3.01 5.48
CA PHE A 304 14.73 -2.70 5.95
C PHE A 304 15.71 -3.86 5.68
N MET A 305 15.33 -5.10 6.01
CA MET A 305 16.18 -6.28 5.79
C MET A 305 16.59 -6.43 4.33
N ARG A 306 15.72 -6.03 3.39
CA ARG A 306 16.07 -5.99 1.97
C ARG A 306 17.12 -4.94 1.65
N MET A 307 17.01 -3.73 2.20
CA MET A 307 18.05 -2.71 2.06
C MET A 307 19.38 -3.18 2.65
N GLU A 308 19.34 -3.79 3.83
CA GLU A 308 20.54 -4.35 4.44
C GLU A 308 21.21 -5.42 3.57
N ASN A 309 20.42 -6.29 2.93
CA ASN A 309 20.98 -7.29 2.01
C ASN A 309 21.72 -6.63 0.83
N GLN A 310 21.28 -5.45 0.38
CA GLN A 310 22.00 -4.67 -0.63
C GLN A 310 23.32 -4.14 -0.11
N VAL A 311 23.35 -3.63 1.14
CA VAL A 311 24.59 -3.20 1.79
C VAL A 311 25.60 -4.35 1.88
N LYS A 312 25.13 -5.54 2.27
CA LYS A 312 25.95 -6.75 2.35
C LYS A 312 26.45 -7.21 0.97
N ALA A 313 25.61 -7.13 -0.05
CA ALA A 313 25.97 -7.51 -1.41
C ALA A 313 26.99 -6.54 -2.04
N ASP A 314 26.81 -5.22 -1.85
CA ASP A 314 27.73 -4.19 -2.33
C ASP A 314 29.15 -4.40 -1.75
N LYS A 315 29.26 -4.77 -0.47
CA LYS A 315 30.56 -5.05 0.18
C LYS A 315 31.22 -6.33 -0.29
N SER A 316 30.43 -7.37 -0.55
CA SER A 316 30.97 -8.67 -0.99
C SER A 316 31.12 -8.77 -2.51
N GLY A 317 30.67 -7.75 -3.27
CA GLY A 317 30.61 -7.79 -4.72
C GLY A 317 29.61 -8.83 -5.25
N ALA A 318 28.67 -9.28 -4.42
CA ALA A 318 27.69 -10.29 -4.79
C ALA A 318 26.57 -9.69 -5.67
N PRO A 319 25.97 -10.48 -6.57
CA PRO A 319 24.77 -10.07 -7.27
C PRO A 319 23.62 -9.81 -6.29
N SER A 320 22.81 -8.78 -6.56
CA SER A 320 21.66 -8.43 -5.73
C SER A 320 20.49 -7.88 -6.56
N ASP A 321 19.30 -7.91 -5.96
CA ASP A 321 18.12 -7.30 -6.56
C ASP A 321 18.26 -5.78 -6.63
N ARG A 322 17.93 -5.17 -7.77
CA ARG A 322 17.87 -3.70 -7.92
C ARG A 322 16.47 -3.13 -7.69
N LEU A 323 15.45 -3.96 -7.85
CA LEU A 323 14.05 -3.57 -7.76
C LEU A 323 13.25 -4.57 -6.91
N ALA A 324 12.38 -4.04 -6.05
CA ALA A 324 11.26 -4.79 -5.49
C ALA A 324 9.93 -4.07 -5.73
N LEU A 325 8.90 -4.80 -6.16
CA LEU A 325 7.54 -4.31 -6.35
C LEU A 325 6.57 -5.04 -5.41
N TYR A 326 5.70 -4.27 -4.75
CA TYR A 326 4.73 -4.79 -3.79
C TYR A 326 3.30 -4.35 -4.10
N GLY A 327 2.46 -5.32 -4.48
CA GLY A 327 1.02 -5.13 -4.67
C GLY A 327 0.28 -5.24 -3.33
N ALA A 328 -0.22 -4.12 -2.84
CA ALA A 328 -0.76 -3.98 -1.49
C ALA A 328 -2.06 -3.13 -1.45
N HIS A 329 -2.34 -2.50 -0.31
CA HIS A 329 -3.60 -1.81 0.00
C HIS A 329 -3.36 -0.40 0.54
N ASP A 330 -4.44 0.38 0.64
CA ASP A 330 -4.46 1.68 1.32
C ASP A 330 -3.98 1.56 2.76
N VAL A 331 -4.52 0.60 3.51
CA VAL A 331 -4.14 0.32 4.90
C VAL A 331 -2.65 0.01 5.05
N THR A 332 -2.01 -0.55 4.01
CA THR A 332 -0.56 -0.82 4.01
C THR A 332 0.24 0.48 3.98
N LEU A 333 -0.08 1.37 3.04
CA LEU A 333 0.66 2.62 2.88
C LEU A 333 0.42 3.55 4.07
N ALA A 334 -0.83 3.65 4.52
CA ALA A 334 -1.19 4.42 5.69
C ALA A 334 -0.47 3.91 6.95
N ALA A 335 -0.43 2.58 7.16
CA ALA A 335 0.26 2.00 8.32
C ALA A 335 1.78 2.25 8.27
N ILE A 336 2.43 2.15 7.10
CA ILE A 336 3.84 2.50 6.92
C ILE A 336 4.08 3.97 7.27
N LEU A 337 3.35 4.88 6.62
CA LEU A 337 3.52 6.32 6.79
C LEU A 337 3.22 6.75 8.24
N ALA A 338 2.16 6.21 8.85
CA ALA A 338 1.74 6.60 10.19
C ALA A 338 2.72 6.09 11.24
N SER A 339 3.29 4.89 11.04
CA SER A 339 4.29 4.33 11.95
C SER A 339 5.63 5.07 11.87
N LEU A 340 5.94 5.70 10.73
CA LEU A 340 7.12 6.55 10.53
C LEU A 340 6.86 8.04 10.87
N ASP A 341 5.72 8.36 11.49
CA ASP A 341 5.31 9.72 11.84
C ASP A 341 5.27 10.71 10.65
N ALA A 342 4.88 10.19 9.48
CA ALA A 342 4.90 10.93 8.22
C ALA A 342 3.59 10.83 7.41
N PHE A 343 2.51 10.35 8.04
CA PHE A 343 1.19 10.29 7.42
C PHE A 343 0.46 11.63 7.52
N ASP A 344 -0.13 12.06 6.41
CA ASP A 344 -0.96 13.27 6.31
C ASP A 344 -2.39 13.05 6.82
N TYR A 345 -2.72 11.81 7.23
CA TYR A 345 -4.04 11.38 7.66
C TYR A 345 -5.14 11.56 6.61
N GLN A 346 -4.75 11.61 5.34
CA GLN A 346 -5.65 11.51 4.20
C GLN A 346 -5.70 10.06 3.73
N TRP A 347 -6.89 9.55 3.43
CA TRP A 347 -7.02 8.17 2.97
C TRP A 347 -6.26 7.97 1.65
N PRO A 348 -5.33 6.99 1.57
CA PRO A 348 -4.51 6.84 0.37
C PRO A 348 -5.35 6.58 -0.90
N PRO A 349 -5.24 7.39 -1.96
CA PRO A 349 -6.04 7.25 -3.18
C PRO A 349 -5.71 5.97 -3.97
N PHE A 350 -6.52 5.62 -4.95
CA PHE A 350 -6.25 4.46 -5.82
C PHE A 350 -4.92 4.64 -6.54
N THR A 351 -4.17 3.55 -6.66
CA THR A 351 -2.82 3.54 -7.27
C THR A 351 -1.82 4.45 -6.55
N SER A 352 -2.10 4.85 -5.31
CA SER A 352 -1.10 5.46 -4.44
C SER A 352 0.08 4.53 -4.21
N HIS A 353 1.26 5.11 -4.02
CA HIS A 353 2.49 4.35 -3.93
C HIS A 353 3.55 5.04 -3.08
N LEU A 354 4.43 4.22 -2.52
CA LEU A 354 5.65 4.59 -1.84
C LEU A 354 6.83 4.13 -2.67
N GLU A 355 7.79 5.01 -2.90
CA GLU A 355 9.09 4.66 -3.49
C GLU A 355 10.14 4.79 -2.38
N LEU A 356 10.77 3.69 -2.00
CA LEU A 356 11.85 3.65 -1.02
C LEU A 356 13.16 3.45 -1.78
N GLU A 357 13.93 4.53 -1.87
CA GLU A 357 15.20 4.60 -2.59
C GLU A 357 16.35 4.48 -1.58
N LEU A 358 17.27 3.55 -1.83
CA LEU A 358 18.49 3.35 -1.04
C LEU A 358 19.69 3.92 -1.78
N PHE A 359 20.43 4.80 -1.13
CA PHE A 359 21.63 5.43 -1.66
C PHE A 359 22.88 5.02 -0.90
N LYS A 360 24.01 5.07 -1.60
CA LYS A 360 25.35 5.06 -1.03
C LYS A 360 26.02 6.41 -1.32
N ASP A 361 26.58 7.05 -0.31
CA ASP A 361 27.46 8.21 -0.50
C ASP A 361 28.80 7.73 -1.07
N THR A 362 29.21 8.36 -2.17
CA THR A 362 30.43 8.06 -2.93
C THR A 362 31.49 9.14 -2.75
N SER A 363 31.24 10.15 -1.90
CA SER A 363 32.25 11.14 -1.57
C SER A 363 33.36 10.53 -0.71
N ASP A 364 34.60 10.90 -1.03
CA ASP A 364 35.79 10.50 -0.26
C ASP A 364 35.89 11.21 1.10
N GLU A 365 34.93 12.10 1.43
CA GLU A 365 34.84 12.77 2.71
C GLU A 365 34.02 11.93 3.70
N ALA A 366 34.69 11.43 4.75
CA ALA A 366 34.04 10.66 5.80
C ALA A 366 32.79 11.39 6.33
N SER A 367 31.62 10.76 6.15
CA SER A 367 30.36 11.28 6.67
C SER A 367 30.50 11.54 8.18
N PRO A 368 30.03 12.69 8.71
CA PRO A 368 30.03 12.94 10.14
C PRO A 368 29.22 11.83 10.82
N LYS A 369 29.88 11.06 11.70
CA LYS A 369 29.27 9.99 12.48
C LYS A 369 28.03 10.54 13.16
N ALA A 370 26.86 9.93 12.90
CA ALA A 370 25.63 10.24 13.60
C ALA A 370 25.91 10.19 15.11
N ILE A 371 25.77 11.32 15.78
CA ILE A 371 25.95 11.41 17.23
C ILE A 371 24.79 10.62 17.83
N ALA A 372 25.09 9.48 18.44
CA ALA A 372 24.13 8.70 19.20
C ALA A 372 23.55 9.58 20.31
N GLY A 373 22.39 10.18 20.07
CA GLY A 373 21.60 10.85 21.09
C GLY A 373 21.21 9.82 22.14
N LYS A 374 21.71 9.98 23.37
CA LYS A 374 21.28 9.20 24.51
C LYS A 374 19.76 9.34 24.70
N PRO A 375 18.99 8.26 24.75
CA PRO A 375 17.65 8.33 25.34
C PRO A 375 17.81 8.51 26.84
N GLU A 376 17.28 9.60 27.39
CA GLU A 376 17.06 9.73 28.83
C GLU A 376 15.94 8.79 29.28
N SER A 377 16.30 7.57 29.71
CA SER A 377 15.73 6.90 30.88
C SER A 377 16.41 5.54 31.13
N PRO A 378 16.68 5.17 32.39
CA PRO A 378 17.53 4.03 32.71
C PRO A 378 16.74 2.72 32.76
N LEU A 379 16.89 1.88 31.73
CA LEU A 379 16.61 0.44 31.83
C LEU A 379 17.94 -0.30 31.91
N LYS A 380 18.20 -0.90 33.08
CA LYS A 380 19.41 -1.67 33.38
C LYS A 380 19.53 -2.89 32.45
N PRO A 381 20.72 -3.23 31.93
CA PRO A 381 20.91 -4.44 31.14
C PRO A 381 21.07 -5.65 32.06
N SER A 382 20.19 -6.65 31.89
CA SER A 382 20.43 -8.00 32.39
C SER A 382 21.35 -8.73 31.43
N LYS A 383 22.52 -9.15 31.92
CA LYS A 383 23.43 -10.06 31.21
C LYS A 383 22.90 -11.49 31.35
N GLN A 384 22.57 -12.12 30.22
CA GLN A 384 22.70 -13.57 30.06
C GLN A 384 22.74 -13.90 28.57
N ASP A 385 23.96 -14.16 28.09
CA ASP A 385 24.23 -14.70 26.76
C ASP A 385 23.80 -16.17 26.71
N THR A 386 22.80 -16.46 25.89
CA THR A 386 22.60 -17.78 25.28
C THR A 386 22.32 -17.58 23.80
N PRO A 387 22.96 -18.33 22.89
CA PRO A 387 22.74 -18.17 21.46
C PRO A 387 21.37 -18.76 21.09
N SER A 388 20.36 -17.89 20.96
CA SER A 388 19.04 -18.26 20.47
C SER A 388 18.95 -18.16 18.95
N LYS A 389 18.22 -19.11 18.38
CA LYS A 389 17.91 -19.26 16.94
C LYS A 389 17.48 -17.95 16.30
N ASP A 390 17.87 -17.79 15.04
CA ASP A 390 17.64 -16.65 14.15
C ASP A 390 16.23 -16.05 14.26
N ASN A 391 16.07 -15.00 15.08
CA ASN A 391 14.82 -14.27 15.28
C ASN A 391 14.58 -13.17 14.21
N GLY A 392 15.34 -13.19 13.10
CA GLY A 392 15.25 -12.18 12.04
C GLY A 392 15.51 -10.75 12.52
N ILE A 393 16.20 -10.57 13.65
CA ILE A 393 16.66 -9.28 14.16
C ILE A 393 17.98 -9.00 13.45
N SER A 394 18.02 -7.99 12.60
CA SER A 394 19.31 -7.49 12.14
C SER A 394 20.09 -6.94 13.33
N ASN A 395 21.23 -7.57 13.61
CA ASN A 395 22.28 -7.03 14.47
C ASN A 395 23.39 -6.38 13.63
N TYR A 396 23.10 -5.94 12.40
CA TYR A 396 24.11 -5.39 11.52
C TYR A 396 24.67 -4.09 12.12
N PRO A 397 26.01 -3.95 12.25
CA PRO A 397 26.61 -2.83 12.95
C PRO A 397 26.22 -1.49 12.33
N SER A 398 25.95 -0.46 13.15
CA SER A 398 25.58 0.87 12.62
C SER A 398 26.73 1.55 11.86
N ASP A 399 27.98 1.27 12.24
CA ASP A 399 29.16 1.79 11.53
C ASP A 399 29.21 1.30 10.08
N GLU A 400 28.72 0.09 9.83
CA GLU A 400 28.64 -0.53 8.50
C GLU A 400 27.55 0.11 7.61
N LEU A 401 26.71 0.99 8.16
CA LEU A 401 25.64 1.73 7.47
C LEU A 401 25.93 3.23 7.35
N SER A 402 27.12 3.68 7.76
CA SER A 402 27.47 5.10 7.87
C SER A 402 27.39 5.88 6.54
N ASP A 403 27.70 5.22 5.43
CA ASP A 403 27.64 5.81 4.08
C ASP A 403 26.31 5.55 3.37
N TRP A 404 25.31 5.01 4.05
CA TRP A 404 24.05 4.58 3.43
C TRP A 404 22.89 5.45 3.89
N TYR A 405 22.00 5.77 2.95
CA TYR A 405 20.88 6.66 3.15
C TYR A 405 19.62 6.12 2.48
N VAL A 406 18.46 6.46 3.03
CA VAL A 406 17.15 6.09 2.49
C VAL A 406 16.29 7.34 2.30
N ARG A 407 15.61 7.41 1.16
CA ARG A 407 14.56 8.39 0.89
C ARG A 407 13.25 7.66 0.65
N ILE A 408 12.16 8.23 1.15
CA ILE A 408 10.81 7.76 0.85
C ILE A 408 10.08 8.88 0.11
N THR A 409 9.42 8.54 -0.99
CA THR A 409 8.41 9.41 -1.61
C THR A 409 7.02 8.78 -1.46
N TYR A 410 5.99 9.61 -1.33
CA TYR A 410 4.60 9.23 -1.35
C TYR A 410 3.88 10.00 -2.45
N ASN A 411 3.41 9.29 -3.47
CA ASN A 411 2.81 9.87 -4.67
C ASN A 411 3.68 10.99 -5.26
N SER A 412 4.96 10.68 -5.51
CA SER A 412 5.99 11.60 -6.02
C SER A 412 6.41 12.75 -5.09
N ASN A 413 5.84 12.89 -3.88
CA ASN A 413 6.24 13.90 -2.91
C ASN A 413 7.21 13.34 -1.88
N HIS A 414 8.24 14.10 -1.49
CA HIS A 414 9.18 13.66 -0.46
C HIS A 414 8.52 13.49 0.90
N VAL A 415 8.87 12.41 1.59
CA VAL A 415 8.42 12.10 2.94
C VAL A 415 9.53 12.40 3.92
N VAL A 416 9.24 13.24 4.92
CA VAL A 416 10.15 13.47 6.06
C VAL A 416 9.71 12.58 7.20
N MET A 417 10.44 11.49 7.42
CA MET A 417 10.21 10.56 8.52
C MET A 417 10.50 11.24 9.86
N GLY A 418 9.67 10.99 10.88
CA GLY A 418 9.79 11.64 12.18
C GLY A 418 11.17 11.48 12.82
N ALA A 419 11.75 10.27 12.74
CA ALA A 419 13.08 9.97 13.28
C ALA A 419 14.24 10.71 12.58
N CYS A 420 14.01 11.20 11.36
CA CYS A 420 15.06 11.78 10.50
C CYS A 420 15.08 13.32 10.53
N ARG A 421 14.11 13.95 11.21
CA ARG A 421 14.08 15.41 11.39
C ARG A 421 15.34 15.88 12.13
N GLY A 422 15.99 16.90 11.60
CA GLY A 422 17.26 17.43 12.08
C GLY A 422 18.49 16.55 11.85
N GLN A 423 18.35 15.38 11.21
CA GLN A 423 19.43 14.38 11.06
C GLN A 423 19.63 13.93 9.60
N GLY A 424 19.06 14.67 8.64
CA GLY A 424 19.12 14.34 7.22
C GLY A 424 20.49 14.59 6.57
N TYR A 425 20.68 14.01 5.38
CA TYR A 425 21.90 14.11 4.59
C TYR A 425 22.28 15.58 4.33
N ARG A 426 23.39 16.05 4.92
CA ARG A 426 23.88 17.44 4.78
C ARG A 426 22.77 18.48 5.02
N GLY A 427 21.87 18.22 5.98
CA GLY A 427 20.74 19.09 6.31
C GLY A 427 19.45 18.82 5.51
N ASN A 428 19.47 17.94 4.52
CA ASN A 428 18.27 17.52 3.79
C ASN A 428 17.54 16.39 4.52
N GLU A 429 16.49 16.74 5.28
CA GLU A 429 15.68 15.81 6.09
C GLU A 429 14.89 14.76 5.28
N THR A 430 14.75 14.95 3.96
CA THR A 430 14.09 13.98 3.08
C THR A 430 14.96 12.75 2.81
N ILE A 431 16.28 12.86 3.02
CA ILE A 431 17.26 11.79 2.83
C ILE A 431 17.81 11.42 4.20
N CYS A 432 17.38 10.27 4.72
CA CYS A 432 17.68 9.85 6.08
C CYS A 432 18.86 8.87 6.14
N PRO A 433 19.78 8.99 7.10
CA PRO A 433 20.77 7.96 7.37
C PRO A 433 20.11 6.59 7.59
N LEU A 434 20.60 5.55 6.91
CA LEU A 434 20.04 4.21 7.00
C LEU A 434 20.14 3.63 8.42
N SER A 435 21.15 4.05 9.19
CA SER A 435 21.29 3.69 10.60
C SER A 435 20.14 4.20 11.47
N ILE A 436 19.68 5.44 11.24
CA ILE A 436 18.53 6.03 11.95
C ILE A 436 17.24 5.31 11.54
N PHE A 437 17.07 5.06 10.24
CA PHE A 437 15.93 4.29 9.75
C PHE A 437 15.90 2.87 10.36
N LYS A 438 17.05 2.19 10.42
CA LYS A 438 17.18 0.88 11.10
C LYS A 438 16.68 0.95 12.54
N ASP A 439 17.13 1.92 13.31
CA ASP A 439 16.79 2.02 14.74
C ASP A 439 15.30 2.31 14.94
N ALA A 440 14.71 3.17 14.09
CA ALA A 440 13.27 3.43 14.08
C ALA A 440 12.46 2.16 13.74
N VAL A 441 12.86 1.42 12.70
CA VAL A 441 12.21 0.17 12.31
C VAL A 441 12.37 -0.90 13.39
N ARG A 442 13.55 -0.99 14.02
CA ARG A 442 13.83 -1.95 15.10
C ARG A 442 12.95 -1.70 16.32
N ALA A 443 12.72 -0.44 16.70
CA ALA A 443 11.83 -0.08 17.80
C ALA A 443 10.37 -0.50 17.53
N LEU A 444 9.97 -0.56 16.26
CA LEU A 444 8.65 -0.98 15.82
C LEU A 444 8.54 -2.49 15.58
N LYS A 445 9.65 -3.23 15.55
CA LYS A 445 9.59 -4.67 15.32
C LYS A 445 8.96 -5.37 16.54
N PRO A 446 7.91 -6.19 16.34
CA PRO A 446 7.39 -7.06 17.40
C PRO A 446 8.44 -8.08 17.84
N GLU A 447 8.70 -8.20 19.14
CA GLU A 447 9.61 -9.21 19.70
C GLU A 447 9.06 -10.63 19.47
N ASP A 448 7.78 -10.82 19.77
CA ASP A 448 7.00 -12.01 19.47
C ASP A 448 5.61 -11.58 19.00
N TYR A 449 5.43 -11.53 17.68
CA TYR A 449 4.16 -11.12 17.06
C TYR A 449 2.98 -11.96 17.56
N HIS A 450 3.16 -13.28 17.69
CA HIS A 450 2.07 -14.18 18.07
C HIS A 450 1.64 -13.96 19.52
N SER A 451 2.61 -13.79 20.43
CA SER A 451 2.32 -13.49 21.83
C SER A 451 1.67 -12.11 21.99
N MET A 452 2.16 -11.09 21.28
CA MET A 452 1.60 -9.73 21.30
C MET A 452 0.20 -9.65 20.68
N CYS A 453 -0.14 -10.58 19.79
CA CYS A 453 -1.46 -10.69 19.18
C CYS A 453 -2.53 -11.33 20.06
N LYS A 454 -2.18 -11.82 21.27
CA LYS A 454 -3.15 -12.41 22.20
C LYS A 454 -4.16 -11.32 22.66
N PRO A 455 -5.47 -11.61 22.61
CA PRO A 455 -6.48 -10.64 23.00
C PRO A 455 -6.45 -10.36 24.51
N VAL A 456 -6.79 -9.13 24.90
CA VAL A 456 -7.03 -8.75 26.29
C VAL A 456 -8.47 -9.13 26.64
N LYS A 457 -8.69 -9.79 27.79
CA LYS A 457 -10.06 -10.07 28.25
C LYS A 457 -10.75 -8.75 28.61
N LYS A 458 -11.93 -8.51 28.03
CA LYS A 458 -12.79 -7.36 28.36
C LYS A 458 -13.38 -7.52 29.75
#